data_AF-A0AAD8YN79-F1
#
_entry.id   AF-A0AAD8YN79-F1
#
_cell.length_a   1.000
_cell.length_b   1.000
_cell.length_c   1.000
_cell.angle_alpha   90.00
_cell.angle_beta   90.00
_cell.angle_gamma   90.00
#
_symmetry.space_group_name_H-M   'P 1'
#
loop_
_entity.id
_entity.type
_entity.pdbx_description
1 polymer ?
#
loop_
_entity_poly.entity_id
_entity_poly.type
_entity_poly.pdbx_seq_one_letter_code
_entity_poly.pdbx_strand_id
1 'polypeptide(L)'
;MYSGFLLIVVATGWLFSRKAKITENTNQASPLRHTNIRMVIVSAISFFLGLQFSHLTALFQIDFSAGGLIDSHATEYMTWAPDEIEQAQRRNRGTRRRRKPNQSNAHKRKKKKNKPPPRYHDSNYTKESFEPLPWSLPKPSSTRYQTSEEFMADYIALKRKHNIPLPWEQDKYKEDKVTLPRPIIGLNFPKSATLTMSEYFACGGITSTHTTTQDGRIGICMMENQLKDKPPMEGCNAHRNRKKEETKPIEVIFDIGLQGPPCYYASLHDGGLENIAKHYPEGTIMLVTRNATKWFNSFEGWGGILKAWGQRSCGFDGSLEGEGMEYWNDLYMSNRSKRKYWLDFYEAHTQKIREFALKHLSLTYVEVELENDKMAEQLELYTGVKQSCVQVCHPGPHWIRKHDTTSKCHPKGEEPPSIDTEEANEYSDDEDNTFVEFNRLR
;
A
#
# COMPACT_ATOMS: atom_id res chain seq x y z
N MET A 1 -42.13 13.28 9.88
CA MET A 1 -43.25 12.31 9.96
C MET A 1 -43.07 11.22 11.03
N TYR A 2 -42.20 11.38 12.04
CA TYR A 2 -42.00 10.35 13.09
C TYR A 2 -42.54 10.72 14.49
N SER A 3 -42.99 11.96 14.71
CA SER A 3 -43.49 12.39 16.02
C SER A 3 -44.95 12.01 16.31
N GLY A 4 -45.70 11.52 15.31
CA GLY A 4 -47.11 11.14 15.46
C GLY A 4 -47.34 9.69 15.91
N PHE A 5 -46.40 8.78 15.66
CA PHE A 5 -46.60 7.34 15.93
C PHE A 5 -46.39 6.95 17.39
N LEU A 6 -45.57 7.71 18.14
CA LEU A 6 -45.29 7.41 19.54
C LEU A 6 -46.47 7.70 20.50
N LEU A 7 -47.39 8.58 20.10
CA LEU A 7 -48.57 8.93 20.91
C LEU A 7 -49.69 7.87 20.86
N ILE A 8 -49.75 7.03 19.82
CA ILE A 8 -50.82 6.03 19.67
C ILE A 8 -50.54 4.77 20.53
N VAL A 9 -49.28 4.42 20.75
CA VAL A 9 -48.91 3.22 21.52
C VAL A 9 -49.06 3.44 23.04
N VAL A 10 -48.89 4.67 23.52
CA VAL A 10 -49.08 5.00 24.95
C VAL A 10 -50.57 5.08 25.33
N ALA A 11 -51.44 5.47 24.38
CA ALA A 11 -52.88 5.60 24.64
C ALA A 11 -53.61 4.25 24.76
N THR A 12 -53.15 3.19 24.09
CA THR A 12 -53.81 1.87 24.13
C THR A 12 -53.39 1.02 25.34
N GLY A 13 -52.20 1.27 25.91
CA GLY A 13 -51.73 0.59 27.12
C GLY A 13 -52.45 1.02 28.41
N TRP A 14 -53.03 2.22 28.45
CA TRP A 14 -53.67 2.77 29.65
C TRP A 14 -55.16 2.40 29.80
N LEU A 15 -55.80 1.90 28.73
CA LEU A 15 -57.21 1.51 28.74
C LEU A 15 -57.47 0.07 29.23
N PHE A 16 -56.45 -0.77 29.37
CA PHE A 16 -56.59 -2.17 29.81
C PHE A 16 -56.27 -2.44 31.29
N SER A 17 -55.96 -1.42 32.10
CA SER A 17 -55.57 -1.60 33.51
C SER A 17 -56.54 -0.99 34.53
N ARG A 18 -57.85 -0.96 34.23
CA ARG A 18 -58.88 -0.66 35.23
C ARG A 18 -60.05 -1.61 35.17
N LYS A 19 -60.20 -2.38 36.26
CA LYS A 19 -61.34 -3.14 36.79
C LYS A 19 -61.21 -4.67 36.68
N ALA A 20 -60.97 -5.30 37.82
CA ALA A 20 -61.90 -6.29 38.38
C ALA A 20 -61.45 -6.68 39.80
N LYS A 21 -62.28 -6.35 40.80
CA LYS A 21 -62.18 -6.86 42.17
C LYS A 21 -63.49 -7.64 42.44
N ILE A 22 -63.34 -8.92 42.81
CA ILE A 22 -64.22 -9.79 43.63
C ILE A 22 -65.64 -10.09 43.11
N THR A 23 -66.03 -11.37 43.01
CA THR A 23 -66.87 -12.10 44.01
C THR A 23 -66.99 -13.59 43.67
N GLU A 24 -67.08 -14.42 44.70
CA GLU A 24 -67.26 -15.87 44.74
C GLU A 24 -68.55 -16.42 44.09
N ASN A 25 -68.47 -17.73 43.82
CA ASN A 25 -69.45 -18.80 44.04
C ASN A 25 -70.18 -19.48 42.85
N THR A 26 -70.06 -20.81 42.90
CA THR A 26 -70.99 -21.88 42.47
C THR A 26 -70.82 -22.55 41.10
N ASN A 27 -70.42 -23.83 41.18
CA ASN A 27 -70.76 -25.02 40.37
C ASN A 27 -71.38 -24.84 38.98
N GLN A 28 -70.72 -25.39 37.95
CA GLN A 28 -71.16 -26.60 37.21
C GLN A 28 -70.30 -26.84 35.96
N ALA A 29 -70.15 -28.12 35.62
CA ALA A 29 -69.30 -28.66 34.58
C ALA A 29 -69.73 -28.30 33.14
N SER A 30 -68.74 -28.08 32.26
CA SER A 30 -68.75 -28.55 30.87
C SER A 30 -67.33 -28.45 30.25
N PRO A 31 -66.87 -29.41 29.44
CA PRO A 31 -65.55 -29.38 28.83
C PRO A 31 -65.63 -28.63 27.49
N LEU A 32 -65.34 -27.33 27.51
CA LEU A 32 -65.23 -26.53 26.29
C LEU A 32 -63.77 -26.48 25.83
N ARG A 33 -63.59 -26.94 24.59
CA ARG A 33 -62.35 -26.98 23.80
C ARG A 33 -61.53 -25.69 23.99
N HIS A 34 -60.40 -25.82 24.68
CA HIS A 34 -59.31 -24.85 24.60
C HIS A 34 -58.68 -24.94 23.20
N THR A 35 -59.32 -24.30 22.22
CA THR A 35 -58.68 -24.01 20.94
C THR A 35 -57.48 -23.11 21.22
N ASN A 36 -56.35 -23.45 20.61
CA ASN A 36 -55.02 -22.88 20.82
C ASN A 36 -54.92 -21.37 20.50
N ILE A 37 -55.58 -20.52 21.29
CA ILE A 37 -55.45 -19.05 21.22
C ILE A 37 -53.98 -18.63 21.39
N ARG A 38 -53.21 -19.38 22.19
CA ARG A 38 -51.76 -19.16 22.33
C ARG A 38 -51.01 -19.40 21.02
N MET A 39 -51.37 -20.39 20.20
CA MET A 39 -50.72 -20.56 18.89
C MET A 39 -51.13 -19.46 17.92
N VAL A 40 -52.40 -19.02 17.93
CA VAL A 40 -52.84 -17.93 17.05
C VAL A 40 -52.12 -16.62 17.38
N ILE A 41 -51.95 -16.32 18.67
CA ILE A 41 -51.22 -15.12 19.12
C ILE A 41 -49.72 -15.21 18.76
N VAL A 42 -49.09 -16.37 18.97
CA VAL A 42 -47.66 -16.55 18.62
C VAL A 42 -47.45 -16.46 17.11
N SER A 43 -48.34 -17.03 16.30
CA SER A 43 -48.29 -16.93 14.84
C SER A 43 -48.51 -15.49 14.35
N ALA A 44 -49.44 -14.75 14.96
CA ALA A 44 -49.66 -13.34 14.61
C ALA A 44 -48.42 -12.48 14.95
N ILE A 45 -47.83 -12.65 16.14
CA ILE A 45 -46.62 -11.91 16.54
C ILE A 45 -45.44 -12.25 15.60
N SER A 46 -45.29 -13.53 15.24
CA SER A 46 -44.23 -13.98 14.31
C SER A 46 -44.42 -13.41 12.91
N PHE A 47 -45.67 -13.31 12.44
CA PHE A 47 -46.01 -12.72 11.14
C PHE A 47 -45.73 -11.22 11.09
N PHE A 48 -46.10 -10.46 12.14
CA PHE A 48 -45.82 -9.02 12.18
C PHE A 48 -44.33 -8.70 12.39
N LEU A 49 -43.61 -9.48 13.19
CA LEU A 49 -42.15 -9.36 13.29
C LEU A 49 -41.47 -9.72 11.97
N GLY A 50 -41.92 -10.76 11.27
CA GLY A 50 -41.44 -11.13 9.95
C GLY A 50 -41.66 -10.04 8.89
N LEU A 51 -42.80 -9.35 8.92
CA LEU A 51 -43.10 -8.20 8.05
C LEU A 51 -42.23 -6.97 8.36
N GLN A 52 -41.90 -6.73 9.63
CA GLN A 52 -40.97 -5.64 9.98
C GLN A 52 -39.54 -5.97 9.55
N PHE A 53 -39.12 -7.24 9.65
CA PHE A 53 -37.83 -7.68 9.13
C PHE A 53 -37.77 -7.67 7.60
N SER A 54 -38.83 -8.01 6.87
CA SER A 54 -38.83 -7.99 5.40
C SER A 54 -38.69 -6.57 4.84
N HIS A 55 -39.34 -5.59 5.47
CA HIS A 55 -39.18 -4.17 5.14
C HIS A 55 -37.80 -3.62 5.53
N LEU A 56 -37.22 -4.08 6.64
CA LEU A 56 -35.84 -3.75 7.00
C LEU A 56 -34.83 -4.36 6.03
N THR A 57 -35.00 -5.62 5.62
CA THR A 57 -34.14 -6.23 4.60
C THR A 57 -34.28 -5.57 3.23
N ALA A 58 -35.46 -5.07 2.88
CA ALA A 58 -35.65 -4.26 1.66
C ALA A 58 -34.91 -2.92 1.75
N LEU A 59 -34.89 -2.28 2.93
CA LEU A 59 -34.10 -1.07 3.19
C LEU A 59 -32.59 -1.32 3.13
N PHE A 60 -32.11 -2.49 3.59
CA PHE A 60 -30.69 -2.86 3.49
C PHE A 60 -30.29 -3.42 2.11
N GLN A 61 -31.23 -3.83 1.26
CA GLN A 61 -30.97 -4.25 -0.12
C GLN A 61 -30.93 -3.08 -1.12
N ILE A 62 -31.63 -1.98 -0.82
CA ILE A 62 -31.69 -0.80 -1.70
C ILE A 62 -30.39 0.02 -1.64
N ASP A 63 -29.61 -0.03 -0.55
CA ASP A 63 -28.34 0.71 -0.44
C ASP A 63 -27.08 -0.10 -0.81
N PHE A 64 -27.20 -1.40 -1.12
CA PHE A 64 -26.05 -2.22 -1.56
C PHE A 64 -25.95 -2.42 -3.08
N SER A 65 -26.94 -1.97 -3.84
CA SER A 65 -27.03 -2.18 -5.29
C SER A 65 -26.64 -0.93 -6.12
N ALA A 66 -26.35 0.20 -5.49
CA ALA A 66 -25.78 1.39 -6.14
C ALA A 66 -24.30 1.58 -5.72
N GLY A 67 -23.38 0.86 -6.37
CA GLY A 67 -21.94 1.15 -6.28
C GLY A 67 -20.98 -0.02 -6.01
N GLY A 68 -21.41 -1.27 -6.17
CA GLY A 68 -20.55 -2.43 -5.94
C GLY A 68 -20.59 -3.42 -7.09
N LEU A 69 -20.01 -3.07 -8.23
CA LEU A 69 -19.58 -4.05 -9.22
C LEU A 69 -18.52 -4.93 -8.51
N ILE A 70 -18.95 -6.09 -7.99
CA ILE A 70 -18.02 -7.16 -7.61
C ILE A 70 -17.52 -7.71 -8.93
N ASP A 71 -16.51 -7.05 -9.47
CA ASP A 71 -15.80 -7.48 -10.66
C ASP A 71 -15.08 -8.77 -10.32
N SER A 72 -15.66 -9.90 -10.74
CA SER A 72 -15.12 -11.24 -10.55
C SER A 72 -13.80 -11.48 -11.30
N HIS A 73 -13.29 -10.48 -12.04
CA HIS A 73 -11.98 -10.51 -12.68
C HIS A 73 -10.85 -9.90 -11.82
N ALA A 74 -11.14 -9.37 -10.62
CA ALA A 74 -10.11 -8.83 -9.72
C ALA A 74 -9.18 -9.91 -9.10
N THR A 75 -9.41 -11.20 -9.37
CA THR A 75 -8.63 -12.32 -8.79
C THR A 75 -7.31 -12.61 -9.50
N GLU A 76 -7.02 -12.01 -10.66
CA GLU A 76 -5.82 -12.35 -11.44
C GLU A 76 -4.56 -11.54 -11.07
N TYR A 77 -4.60 -10.75 -10.01
CA TYR A 77 -3.40 -10.11 -9.44
C TYR A 77 -3.03 -10.76 -8.11
N MET A 78 -2.65 -12.05 -8.15
CA MET A 78 -2.15 -12.75 -6.98
C MET A 78 -0.84 -12.13 -6.47
N THR A 79 -0.85 -11.87 -5.16
CA THR A 79 0.10 -11.09 -4.38
C THR A 79 1.32 -11.90 -3.96
N TRP A 80 2.53 -11.38 -4.22
CA TRP A 80 3.79 -11.96 -3.73
C TRP A 80 4.69 -10.90 -3.08
N ALA A 81 5.25 -11.23 -1.91
CA ALA A 81 6.22 -10.45 -1.12
C ALA A 81 7.65 -10.45 -1.72
N PRO A 82 8.45 -9.37 -1.59
CA PRO A 82 9.86 -9.34 -1.91
C PRO A 82 10.67 -9.96 -0.78
N ASP A 83 11.92 -10.21 -1.13
CA ASP A 83 12.87 -11.03 -0.40
C ASP A 83 13.30 -10.48 0.97
N GLU A 84 13.02 -9.23 1.34
CA GLU A 84 13.55 -8.62 2.57
C GLU A 84 13.00 -9.26 3.85
N ILE A 85 11.67 -9.42 3.93
CA ILE A 85 11.01 -10.04 5.08
C ILE A 85 11.36 -11.54 5.15
N GLU A 86 11.46 -12.21 4.00
CA GLU A 86 11.79 -13.64 3.94
C GLU A 86 13.28 -13.90 4.21
N GLN A 87 14.22 -13.08 3.71
CA GLN A 87 15.64 -13.20 4.01
C GLN A 87 15.95 -12.92 5.48
N ALA A 88 15.30 -11.93 6.10
CA ALA A 88 15.42 -11.70 7.54
C ALA A 88 14.93 -12.92 8.35
N GLN A 89 13.80 -13.53 7.93
CA GLN A 89 13.29 -14.75 8.54
C GLN A 89 14.19 -15.97 8.30
N ARG A 90 14.77 -16.11 7.10
CA ARG A 90 15.71 -17.18 6.74
C ARG A 90 17.05 -17.06 7.48
N ARG A 91 17.59 -15.84 7.67
CA ARG A 91 18.80 -15.60 8.48
C ARG A 91 18.60 -16.03 9.93
N ASN A 92 17.43 -15.76 10.51
CA ASN A 92 17.09 -16.25 11.86
C ASN A 92 16.91 -17.77 11.95
N ARG A 93 16.61 -18.45 10.83
CA ARG A 93 16.52 -19.93 10.78
C ARG A 93 17.86 -20.60 10.45
N GLY A 94 18.75 -19.91 9.73
CA GLY A 94 20.02 -20.45 9.21
C GLY A 94 21.14 -20.66 10.23
N THR A 95 21.09 -20.02 11.41
CA THR A 95 22.08 -20.21 12.49
C THR A 95 21.98 -21.56 13.20
N ARG A 96 21.02 -22.42 12.84
CA ARG A 96 20.85 -23.78 13.36
C ARG A 96 21.29 -24.89 12.39
N ARG A 97 22.16 -24.61 11.41
CA ARG A 97 22.75 -25.67 10.57
C ARG A 97 23.75 -26.50 11.40
N ARG A 98 23.29 -27.70 11.82
CA ARG A 98 24.10 -28.82 12.32
C ARG A 98 25.31 -28.99 11.40
N ARG A 99 26.52 -28.70 11.91
CA ARG A 99 27.79 -29.07 11.28
C ARG A 99 27.80 -30.59 11.09
N LYS A 100 27.60 -31.07 9.86
CA LYS A 100 28.03 -32.43 9.51
C LYS A 100 29.57 -32.40 9.43
N PRO A 101 30.29 -33.25 10.17
CA PRO A 101 31.73 -33.38 10.04
C PRO A 101 32.00 -34.11 8.72
N ASN A 102 32.33 -33.38 7.65
CA ASN A 102 32.75 -34.00 6.41
C ASN A 102 34.26 -33.86 6.20
N GLN A 103 34.84 -35.01 5.87
CA GLN A 103 36.25 -35.32 5.85
C GLN A 103 37.04 -34.54 4.78
N SER A 104 38.19 -34.04 5.23
CA SER A 104 39.46 -33.86 4.52
C SER A 104 39.44 -33.89 2.99
N ASN A 105 39.19 -32.74 2.37
CA ASN A 105 39.90 -32.34 1.16
C ASN A 105 40.47 -30.94 1.37
N ALA A 106 41.73 -30.91 1.79
CA ALA A 106 42.47 -29.72 2.18
C ALA A 106 42.97 -28.91 0.97
N HIS A 107 42.05 -28.49 0.09
CA HIS A 107 42.38 -27.43 -0.85
C HIS A 107 42.37 -26.10 -0.10
N LYS A 108 43.52 -25.41 -0.08
CA LYS A 108 43.72 -24.07 0.49
C LYS A 108 42.79 -23.06 -0.21
N ARG A 109 41.51 -23.01 0.19
CA ARG A 109 40.57 -21.95 -0.18
C ARG A 109 41.15 -20.64 0.35
N LYS A 110 41.70 -19.82 -0.55
CA LYS A 110 42.13 -18.46 -0.22
C LYS A 110 40.94 -17.76 0.43
N LYS A 111 41.06 -17.37 1.70
CA LYS A 111 40.01 -16.63 2.41
C LYS A 111 39.75 -15.35 1.62
N LYS A 112 38.63 -15.30 0.89
CA LYS A 112 38.18 -14.10 0.18
C LYS A 112 38.03 -13.01 1.25
N LYS A 113 38.77 -11.90 1.13
CA LYS A 113 38.62 -10.78 2.05
C LYS A 113 37.19 -10.27 1.92
N ASN A 114 36.41 -10.34 3.00
CA ASN A 114 35.06 -9.80 3.02
C ASN A 114 35.17 -8.29 2.84
N LYS A 115 34.57 -7.76 1.77
CA LYS A 115 34.44 -6.31 1.61
C LYS A 115 33.50 -5.80 2.73
N PRO A 116 33.77 -4.61 3.30
CA PRO A 116 32.82 -4.00 4.23
C PRO A 116 31.46 -3.80 3.52
N PRO A 117 30.34 -3.82 4.27
CA PRO A 117 29.04 -3.51 3.70
C PRO A 117 29.04 -2.08 3.12
N PRO A 118 28.18 -1.80 2.12
CA PRO A 118 27.95 -0.43 1.64
C PRO A 118 27.58 0.53 2.78
N ARG A 119 27.80 1.82 2.58
CA ARG A 119 27.57 2.85 3.61
C ARG A 119 26.13 2.83 4.13
N TYR A 120 25.15 2.80 3.23
CA TYR A 120 23.72 2.84 3.53
C TYR A 120 23.10 1.45 3.54
N HIS A 121 23.83 0.46 4.05
CA HIS A 121 23.33 -0.91 4.18
C HIS A 121 22.61 -1.10 5.53
N ASP A 122 21.45 -1.76 5.53
CA ASP A 122 20.57 -1.92 6.70
C ASP A 122 21.29 -2.52 7.92
N SER A 123 22.30 -3.38 7.71
CA SER A 123 23.08 -3.96 8.81
C SER A 123 23.90 -2.95 9.62
N ASN A 124 24.10 -1.75 9.09
CA ASN A 124 24.83 -0.69 9.79
C ASN A 124 23.95 0.00 10.84
N TYR A 125 22.67 -0.37 10.92
CA TYR A 125 21.69 0.28 11.78
C TYR A 125 21.01 -0.76 12.67
N THR A 126 20.87 -0.41 13.94
CA THR A 126 20.13 -1.19 14.94
C THR A 126 18.88 -0.43 15.37
N LYS A 127 18.00 -1.09 16.11
CA LYS A 127 16.86 -0.43 16.74
C LYS A 127 17.27 0.69 17.71
N GLU A 128 18.46 0.59 18.31
CA GLU A 128 18.97 1.64 19.19
C GLU A 128 19.64 2.79 18.41
N SER A 129 19.84 2.66 17.09
CA SER A 129 20.55 3.68 16.31
C SER A 129 19.70 4.94 16.06
N PHE A 130 18.37 4.83 16.11
CA PHE A 130 17.46 5.95 15.87
C PHE A 130 16.20 5.83 16.72
N GLU A 131 15.80 6.94 17.32
CA GLU A 131 14.44 7.09 17.81
C GLU A 131 13.47 7.07 16.62
N PRO A 132 12.25 6.51 16.77
CA PRO A 132 11.22 6.62 15.75
C PRO A 132 11.02 8.09 15.39
N LEU A 133 11.15 8.40 14.10
CA LEU A 133 10.94 9.76 13.64
C LEU A 133 9.45 10.12 13.73
N PRO A 134 9.11 11.36 14.09
CA PRO A 134 7.73 11.80 14.09
C PRO A 134 7.18 11.72 12.66
N TRP A 135 5.93 11.28 12.55
CA TRP A 135 5.19 11.25 11.30
C TRP A 135 3.79 11.80 11.52
N SER A 136 3.24 12.39 10.47
CA SER A 136 1.91 12.97 10.49
C SER A 136 1.15 12.59 9.23
N LEU A 137 -0.15 12.37 9.38
CA LEU A 137 -1.09 12.29 8.28
C LEU A 137 -2.31 13.16 8.60
N PRO A 138 -2.84 13.90 7.61
CA PRO A 138 -4.04 14.68 7.81
C PRO A 138 -5.20 13.74 8.13
N LYS A 139 -6.14 14.21 8.97
CA LYS A 139 -7.41 13.51 9.14
C LYS A 139 -8.09 13.42 7.78
N PRO A 140 -8.65 12.26 7.39
CA PRO A 140 -9.36 12.12 6.13
C PRO A 140 -10.43 13.22 5.98
N SER A 141 -10.37 13.95 4.86
CA SER A 141 -11.32 15.02 4.54
C SER A 141 -12.18 14.65 3.32
N SER A 142 -13.11 15.51 2.89
CA SER A 142 -13.91 15.26 1.67
C SER A 142 -13.10 15.38 0.36
N THR A 143 -11.96 16.09 0.36
CA THR A 143 -11.00 16.17 -0.77
C THR A 143 -10.41 14.80 -1.14
N ARG A 144 -10.62 13.79 -0.29
CA ARG A 144 -10.29 12.37 -0.45
C ARG A 144 -10.74 11.73 -1.76
N TYR A 145 -11.76 12.26 -2.42
CA TYR A 145 -12.43 11.56 -3.52
C TYR A 145 -12.11 12.07 -4.92
N GLN A 146 -11.21 13.05 -5.06
CA GLN A 146 -10.76 13.45 -6.40
C GLN A 146 -9.91 12.34 -7.02
N THR A 147 -10.26 11.96 -8.24
CA THR A 147 -9.40 11.18 -9.14
C THR A 147 -8.11 11.94 -9.41
N SER A 148 -7.06 11.24 -9.86
CA SER A 148 -5.80 11.92 -10.24
C SER A 148 -6.01 12.93 -11.38
N GLU A 149 -6.95 12.68 -12.28
CA GLU A 149 -7.29 13.58 -13.39
C GLU A 149 -7.93 14.88 -12.89
N GLU A 150 -8.92 14.80 -11.99
CA GLU A 150 -9.55 15.98 -11.38
C GLU A 150 -8.56 16.81 -10.59
N PHE A 151 -7.73 16.16 -9.75
CA PHE A 151 -6.71 16.87 -8.98
C PHE A 151 -5.68 17.56 -9.90
N MET A 152 -5.20 16.86 -10.92
CA MET A 152 -4.23 17.44 -11.86
C MET A 152 -4.83 18.60 -12.66
N ALA A 153 -6.12 18.54 -13.02
CA ALA A 153 -6.80 19.67 -13.66
C ALA A 153 -6.81 20.92 -12.74
N ASP A 154 -7.16 20.76 -11.47
CA ASP A 154 -7.15 21.84 -10.48
C ASP A 154 -5.73 22.39 -10.25
N TYR A 155 -4.75 21.52 -10.11
CA TYR A 155 -3.34 21.88 -9.93
C TYR A 155 -2.79 22.67 -11.13
N ILE A 156 -3.07 22.22 -12.36
CA ILE A 156 -2.67 22.91 -13.59
C ILE A 156 -3.35 24.28 -13.70
N ALA A 157 -4.65 24.35 -13.42
CA ALA A 157 -5.39 25.60 -13.43
C ALA A 157 -4.80 26.60 -12.41
N LEU A 158 -4.42 26.12 -11.23
CA LEU A 158 -3.77 26.94 -10.21
C LEU A 158 -2.39 27.44 -10.66
N LYS A 159 -1.54 26.59 -11.25
CA LYS A 159 -0.26 27.03 -11.81
C LYS A 159 -0.43 28.10 -12.89
N ARG A 160 -1.37 27.89 -13.82
CA ARG A 160 -1.70 28.89 -14.86
C ARG A 160 -2.21 30.20 -14.27
N LYS A 161 -3.05 30.16 -13.24
CA LYS A 161 -3.52 31.35 -12.50
C LYS A 161 -2.36 32.15 -11.89
N HIS A 162 -1.31 31.47 -11.46
CA HIS A 162 -0.09 32.09 -10.91
C HIS A 162 0.98 32.39 -11.98
N ASN A 163 0.68 32.20 -13.27
CA ASN A 163 1.62 32.34 -14.39
C ASN A 163 2.88 31.47 -14.23
N ILE A 164 2.76 30.31 -13.58
CA ILE A 164 3.84 29.34 -13.44
C ILE A 164 3.78 28.39 -14.63
N PRO A 165 4.84 28.31 -15.46
CA PRO A 165 4.83 27.47 -16.65
C PRO A 165 4.87 25.98 -16.27
N LEU A 166 4.16 25.15 -17.03
CA LEU A 166 4.20 23.70 -16.88
C LEU A 166 5.42 23.16 -17.64
N PRO A 167 6.24 22.25 -17.08
CA PRO A 167 7.45 21.77 -17.76
C PRO A 167 7.20 21.10 -19.12
N TRP A 168 6.14 20.30 -19.22
CA TRP A 168 5.75 19.62 -20.46
C TRP A 168 5.15 20.54 -21.54
N GLU A 169 4.92 21.82 -21.23
CA GLU A 169 4.50 22.84 -22.22
C GLU A 169 5.66 23.73 -22.67
N GLN A 170 6.87 23.52 -22.13
CA GLN A 170 8.03 24.38 -22.39
C GLN A 170 8.98 23.77 -23.44
N ASP A 171 9.41 24.59 -24.39
CA ASP A 171 10.44 24.20 -25.38
C ASP A 171 11.78 23.82 -24.74
N LYS A 172 12.04 24.31 -23.50
CA LYS A 172 13.28 24.04 -22.73
C LYS A 172 13.62 22.55 -22.65
N TYR A 173 12.61 21.69 -22.59
CA TYR A 173 12.79 20.26 -22.41
C TYR A 173 12.42 19.43 -23.65
N LYS A 174 12.20 20.07 -24.80
CA LYS A 174 11.75 19.39 -26.03
C LYS A 174 12.77 18.41 -26.59
N GLU A 175 14.06 18.73 -26.43
CA GLU A 175 15.18 17.87 -26.84
C GLU A 175 15.68 16.95 -25.71
N ASP A 176 15.17 17.14 -24.49
CA ASP A 176 15.49 16.26 -23.37
C ASP A 176 14.74 14.94 -23.52
N LYS A 177 15.33 13.85 -23.02
CA LYS A 177 14.68 12.54 -23.02
C LYS A 177 13.38 12.50 -22.20
N VAL A 178 13.24 13.43 -21.27
CA VAL A 178 12.10 13.59 -20.37
C VAL A 178 11.84 15.08 -20.18
N THR A 179 10.56 15.47 -20.23
CA THR A 179 10.13 16.88 -20.17
C THR A 179 10.06 17.46 -18.74
N LEU A 180 10.45 16.66 -17.74
CA LEU A 180 10.32 16.99 -16.33
C LEU A 180 11.65 17.47 -15.72
N PRO A 181 11.61 18.46 -14.81
CA PRO A 181 12.78 18.84 -14.03
C PRO A 181 13.29 17.71 -13.12
N ARG A 182 14.60 17.68 -12.91
CA ARG A 182 15.29 16.64 -12.12
C ARG A 182 15.78 17.19 -10.78
N PRO A 183 15.88 16.34 -9.73
CA PRO A 183 15.52 14.93 -9.73
C PRO A 183 13.99 14.71 -9.74
N ILE A 184 13.57 13.55 -10.25
CA ILE A 184 12.19 13.07 -10.14
C ILE A 184 12.13 12.10 -8.95
N ILE A 185 11.35 12.44 -7.93
CA ILE A 185 11.23 11.68 -6.69
C ILE A 185 9.81 11.10 -6.60
N GLY A 186 9.73 9.78 -6.74
CA GLY A 186 8.52 9.00 -6.56
C GLY A 186 8.19 8.79 -5.08
N LEU A 187 7.08 9.37 -4.63
CA LEU A 187 6.64 9.32 -3.22
C LEU A 187 5.62 8.21 -2.94
N ASN A 188 5.47 7.29 -3.87
CA ASN A 188 4.56 6.16 -3.81
C ASN A 188 4.82 5.26 -2.61
N PHE A 189 3.74 4.72 -2.05
CA PHE A 189 3.86 3.51 -1.25
C PHE A 189 4.17 2.28 -2.09
N PRO A 190 4.83 1.27 -1.49
CA PRO A 190 4.97 -0.02 -2.14
C PRO A 190 3.62 -0.55 -2.60
N LYS A 191 3.64 -1.35 -3.66
CA LYS A 191 2.43 -1.88 -4.34
C LYS A 191 1.58 -0.84 -5.08
N SER A 192 2.11 0.36 -5.26
CA SER A 192 1.57 1.41 -6.16
C SER A 192 2.45 1.56 -7.41
N ALA A 193 2.84 0.44 -8.02
CA ALA A 193 3.60 0.38 -9.28
C ALA A 193 4.99 1.08 -9.29
N THR A 194 5.69 1.13 -8.15
CA THR A 194 7.02 1.76 -8.04
C THR A 194 8.06 1.17 -8.99
N LEU A 195 8.10 -0.17 -9.14
CA LEU A 195 9.00 -0.84 -10.08
C LEU A 195 8.64 -0.52 -11.53
N THR A 196 7.35 -0.59 -11.88
CA THR A 196 6.86 -0.22 -13.22
C THR A 196 7.26 1.19 -13.60
N MET A 197 7.15 2.16 -12.68
CA MET A 197 7.58 3.53 -12.96
C MET A 197 9.10 3.64 -13.13
N SER A 198 9.88 2.90 -12.34
CA SER A 198 11.33 2.89 -12.55
C SER A 198 11.71 2.36 -13.94
N GLU A 199 11.09 1.26 -14.38
CA GLU A 199 11.34 0.68 -15.71
C GLU A 199 10.81 1.58 -16.84
N TYR A 200 9.67 2.26 -16.64
CA TYR A 200 9.14 3.23 -17.59
C TYR A 200 10.16 4.33 -17.93
N PHE A 201 10.75 4.96 -16.90
CA PHE A 201 11.78 5.98 -17.12
C PHE A 201 13.10 5.41 -17.63
N ALA A 202 13.47 4.19 -17.24
CA ALA A 202 14.63 3.51 -17.81
C ALA A 202 14.46 3.26 -19.32
N CYS A 203 13.26 2.86 -19.75
CA CYS A 203 12.87 2.73 -21.16
C CYS A 203 12.91 4.08 -21.89
N GLY A 204 12.54 5.17 -21.23
CA GLY A 204 12.73 6.55 -21.71
C GLY A 204 14.20 6.99 -21.82
N GLY A 205 15.15 6.15 -21.40
CA GLY A 205 16.59 6.39 -21.58
C GLY A 205 17.21 7.29 -20.52
N ILE A 206 16.55 7.50 -19.38
CA ILE A 206 17.12 8.20 -18.22
C ILE A 206 17.46 7.23 -17.09
N THR A 207 18.37 7.65 -16.21
CA THR A 207 18.86 6.79 -15.13
C THR A 207 17.85 6.75 -13.98
N SER A 208 17.08 5.66 -13.90
CA SER A 208 16.10 5.41 -12.84
C SER A 208 16.56 4.30 -11.89
N THR A 209 16.24 4.42 -10.59
CA THR A 209 16.49 3.39 -9.60
C THR A 209 15.25 3.08 -8.74
N HIS A 210 15.18 1.84 -8.27
CA HIS A 210 14.13 1.34 -7.39
C HIS A 210 14.76 0.82 -6.09
N THR A 211 14.36 1.37 -4.94
CA THR A 211 14.78 1.03 -3.55
C THR A 211 16.27 1.17 -3.18
N THR A 212 17.20 0.94 -4.12
CA THR A 212 18.63 0.79 -3.83
C THR A 212 19.53 1.49 -4.84
N THR A 213 20.73 1.79 -4.38
CA THR A 213 21.86 2.32 -5.13
C THR A 213 23.09 1.44 -4.85
N GLN A 214 24.20 1.72 -5.52
CA GLN A 214 25.49 1.08 -5.20
C GLN A 214 25.94 1.32 -3.75
N ASP A 215 25.49 2.40 -3.13
CA ASP A 215 25.88 2.83 -1.81
C ASP A 215 24.96 2.25 -0.72
N GLY A 216 23.86 1.58 -1.11
CA GLY A 216 22.89 0.95 -0.22
C GLY A 216 21.45 1.41 -0.49
N ARG A 217 20.59 1.38 0.53
CA ARG A 217 19.17 1.78 0.37
C ARG A 217 19.05 3.29 0.25
N ILE A 218 18.30 3.74 -0.76
CA ILE A 218 18.10 5.17 -1.02
C ILE A 218 17.39 5.86 0.15
N GLY A 219 16.42 5.18 0.78
CA GLY A 219 15.68 5.73 1.93
C GLY A 219 16.58 6.02 3.14
N ILE A 220 17.64 5.23 3.37
CA ILE A 220 18.58 5.46 4.47
C ILE A 220 19.40 6.72 4.21
N CYS A 221 19.90 6.86 2.97
CA CYS A 221 20.62 8.05 2.55
C CYS A 221 19.75 9.31 2.69
N MET A 222 18.50 9.27 2.21
CA MET A 222 17.57 10.39 2.31
C MET A 222 17.25 10.76 3.77
N MET A 223 17.06 9.77 4.63
CA MET A 223 16.83 9.99 6.06
C MET A 223 18.05 10.65 6.72
N GLU A 224 19.26 10.11 6.52
CA GLU A 224 20.48 10.70 7.08
C GLU A 224 20.68 12.14 6.61
N ASN A 225 20.37 12.41 5.34
CA ASN A 225 20.50 13.74 4.76
C ASN A 225 19.46 14.70 5.33
N GLN A 226 18.20 14.27 5.51
CA GLN A 226 17.19 15.07 6.20
C GLN A 226 17.64 15.44 7.62
N LEU A 227 18.13 14.48 8.40
CA LEU A 227 18.58 14.71 9.78
C LEU A 227 19.80 15.64 9.86
N LYS A 228 20.53 15.82 8.77
CA LYS A 228 21.72 16.69 8.66
C LYS A 228 21.43 17.97 7.87
N ASP A 229 20.18 18.24 7.52
CA ASP A 229 19.77 19.39 6.70
C ASP A 229 20.53 19.47 5.36
N LYS A 230 20.64 18.32 4.68
CA LYS A 230 21.34 18.13 3.41
C LYS A 230 20.39 17.77 2.28
N PRO A 231 20.78 18.03 1.01
CA PRO A 231 20.05 17.54 -0.15
C PRO A 231 19.73 16.05 -0.02
N PRO A 232 18.47 15.62 -0.21
CA PRO A 232 18.04 14.24 0.05
C PRO A 232 18.93 13.16 -0.60
N MET A 233 19.45 13.41 -1.81
CA MET A 233 20.28 12.43 -2.53
C MET A 233 21.80 12.65 -2.38
N GLU A 234 22.26 13.55 -1.49
CA GLU A 234 23.70 13.79 -1.31
C GLU A 234 24.44 12.49 -0.93
N GLY A 235 25.40 12.08 -1.77
CA GLY A 235 26.20 10.87 -1.55
C GLY A 235 25.53 9.55 -1.95
N CYS A 236 24.32 9.58 -2.53
CA CYS A 236 23.66 8.42 -3.14
C CYS A 236 22.97 8.78 -4.47
N ASN A 237 23.42 9.84 -5.13
CA ASN A 237 22.87 10.38 -6.37
C ASN A 237 23.50 9.77 -7.64
N ALA A 238 24.14 8.61 -7.54
CA ALA A 238 24.85 8.01 -8.67
C ALA A 238 24.60 6.49 -8.78
N HIS A 239 24.55 6.00 -10.01
CA HIS A 239 24.38 4.58 -10.35
C HIS A 239 25.51 4.11 -11.27
N ARG A 240 26.22 3.06 -10.86
CA ARG A 240 27.32 2.46 -11.59
C ARG A 240 26.83 1.25 -12.38
N ASN A 241 26.87 1.36 -13.70
CA ASN A 241 26.63 0.23 -14.58
C ASN A 241 27.79 -0.77 -14.46
N ARG A 242 27.53 -1.94 -13.89
CA ARG A 242 28.57 -2.98 -13.67
C ARG A 242 29.23 -3.45 -14.96
N LYS A 243 28.53 -3.44 -16.09
CA LYS A 243 29.06 -3.93 -17.38
C LYS A 243 29.97 -2.89 -18.05
N LYS A 244 29.66 -1.60 -17.90
CA LYS A 244 30.37 -0.51 -18.57
C LYS A 244 31.37 0.23 -17.67
N GLU A 245 31.38 -0.08 -16.38
CA GLU A 245 32.07 0.67 -15.33
C GLU A 245 31.75 2.18 -15.29
N GLU A 246 30.70 2.60 -16.00
CA GLU A 246 30.25 3.98 -16.12
C GLU A 246 29.36 4.34 -14.92
N THR A 247 29.66 5.46 -14.28
CA THR A 247 28.83 6.03 -13.21
C THR A 247 27.99 7.17 -13.78
N LYS A 248 26.67 7.04 -13.68
CA LYS A 248 25.70 8.06 -14.13
C LYS A 248 24.99 8.69 -12.93
N PRO A 249 24.64 9.99 -13.01
CA PRO A 249 23.76 10.58 -12.02
C PRO A 249 22.41 9.87 -12.05
N ILE A 250 21.82 9.64 -10.89
CA ILE A 250 20.45 9.15 -10.76
C ILE A 250 19.52 10.33 -11.03
N GLU A 251 18.62 10.17 -11.99
CA GLU A 251 17.68 11.20 -12.42
C GLU A 251 16.30 10.96 -11.84
N VAL A 252 15.96 9.70 -11.56
CA VAL A 252 14.67 9.27 -11.02
C VAL A 252 14.84 8.23 -9.92
N ILE A 253 14.07 8.38 -8.85
CA ILE A 253 14.01 7.40 -7.75
C ILE A 253 12.57 7.03 -7.43
N PHE A 254 12.32 5.74 -7.22
CA PHE A 254 11.06 5.21 -6.72
C PHE A 254 11.27 4.29 -5.52
N ASP A 255 10.21 4.12 -4.72
CA ASP A 255 10.18 3.24 -3.55
C ASP A 255 11.25 3.61 -2.52
N ILE A 256 11.25 4.89 -2.14
CA ILE A 256 12.23 5.48 -1.23
C ILE A 256 11.96 5.15 0.26
N GLY A 257 11.00 4.27 0.53
CA GLY A 257 10.59 3.88 1.87
C GLY A 257 11.47 2.81 2.51
N LEU A 258 11.63 2.85 3.82
CA LEU A 258 12.32 1.85 4.64
C LEU A 258 11.34 1.10 5.53
N GLN A 259 11.36 -0.23 5.43
CA GLN A 259 10.42 -1.14 6.10
C GLN A 259 11.10 -1.88 7.26
N GLY A 260 11.69 -1.15 8.19
CA GLY A 260 12.50 -1.72 9.28
C GLY A 260 13.02 -0.62 10.16
N PRO A 261 13.80 -0.89 11.22
CA PRO A 261 14.58 0.14 11.90
C PRO A 261 15.84 0.47 11.07
N PRO A 262 16.09 1.74 10.69
CA PRO A 262 15.20 2.89 10.87
C PRO A 262 14.04 2.87 9.87
N CYS A 263 12.84 3.24 10.35
CA CYS A 263 11.69 3.34 9.47
C CYS A 263 11.60 4.77 8.96
N TYR A 264 11.48 4.91 7.65
CA TYR A 264 11.53 6.21 7.03
C TYR A 264 10.78 6.22 5.71
N TYR A 265 9.99 7.26 5.52
CA TYR A 265 9.24 7.59 4.33
C TYR A 265 9.19 9.10 4.28
N ALA A 266 9.86 9.71 3.29
CA ALA A 266 9.95 11.18 3.20
C ALA A 266 8.58 11.86 3.12
N SER A 267 7.57 11.15 2.58
CA SER A 267 6.19 11.64 2.48
C SER A 267 5.35 11.48 3.74
N LEU A 268 5.79 10.67 4.71
CA LEU A 268 5.11 10.47 5.99
C LEU A 268 5.76 11.25 7.13
N HIS A 269 7.08 11.16 7.22
CA HIS A 269 7.84 11.73 8.33
C HIS A 269 7.98 13.24 8.18
N ASP A 270 7.85 13.93 9.30
CA ASP A 270 7.84 15.38 9.33
C ASP A 270 9.21 15.94 8.93
N GLY A 271 9.22 16.95 8.06
CA GLY A 271 10.43 17.52 7.49
C GLY A 271 10.92 16.82 6.21
N GLY A 272 10.41 15.63 5.86
CA GLY A 272 10.87 14.89 4.69
C GLY A 272 10.50 15.55 3.36
N LEU A 273 9.24 15.98 3.22
CA LEU A 273 8.77 16.74 2.05
C LEU A 273 9.40 18.13 2.01
N GLU A 274 9.50 18.79 3.15
CA GLU A 274 10.12 20.11 3.29
C GLU A 274 11.59 20.08 2.88
N ASN A 275 12.33 19.02 3.25
CA ASN A 275 13.71 18.83 2.84
C ASN A 275 13.86 18.67 1.31
N ILE A 276 12.90 17.99 0.66
CA ILE A 276 12.84 17.91 -0.81
C ILE A 276 12.62 19.30 -1.41
N ALA A 277 11.58 20.03 -0.96
CA ALA A 277 11.28 21.36 -1.48
C ALA A 277 12.42 22.36 -1.27
N LYS A 278 13.09 22.30 -0.12
CA LYS A 278 14.22 23.16 0.21
C LYS A 278 15.40 22.99 -0.74
N HIS A 279 15.79 21.74 -1.02
CA HIS A 279 17.02 21.46 -1.77
C HIS A 279 16.79 21.24 -3.28
N TYR A 280 15.56 20.93 -3.68
CA TYR A 280 15.18 20.74 -5.07
C TYR A 280 13.96 21.59 -5.42
N PRO A 281 14.00 22.93 -5.30
CA PRO A 281 12.82 23.78 -5.42
C PRO A 281 12.14 23.74 -6.80
N GLU A 282 12.88 23.33 -7.84
CA GLU A 282 12.37 23.09 -9.20
C GLU A 282 12.18 21.60 -9.52
N GLY A 283 12.53 20.70 -8.60
CA GLY A 283 12.47 19.25 -8.82
C GLY A 283 11.04 18.73 -9.03
N THR A 284 10.93 17.46 -9.39
CA THR A 284 9.62 16.83 -9.64
C THR A 284 9.28 15.85 -8.52
N ILE A 285 8.10 16.03 -7.93
CA ILE A 285 7.42 15.00 -7.16
C ILE A 285 6.51 14.23 -8.12
N MET A 286 6.65 12.91 -8.13
CA MET A 286 5.75 12.03 -8.87
C MET A 286 4.97 11.15 -7.91
N LEU A 287 3.67 11.04 -8.14
CA LEU A 287 2.79 10.14 -7.40
C LEU A 287 1.99 9.29 -8.39
N VAL A 288 2.06 7.98 -8.23
CA VAL A 288 1.17 7.02 -8.90
C VAL A 288 0.23 6.50 -7.83
N THR A 289 -1.03 6.90 -7.96
CA THR A 289 -2.09 6.50 -7.06
C THR A 289 -2.67 5.17 -7.54
N ARG A 290 -3.42 4.55 -6.64
CA ARG A 290 -4.11 3.30 -6.87
C ARG A 290 -5.44 3.35 -6.12
N ASN A 291 -6.45 2.65 -6.61
CA ASN A 291 -7.64 2.42 -5.80
C ASN A 291 -7.24 1.84 -4.43
N ALA A 292 -7.62 2.52 -3.33
CA ALA A 292 -7.16 2.18 -1.99
C ALA A 292 -7.50 0.73 -1.60
N THR A 293 -8.65 0.21 -2.04
CA THR A 293 -9.05 -1.19 -1.79
C THR A 293 -8.14 -2.16 -2.54
N LYS A 294 -7.84 -1.91 -3.82
CA LYS A 294 -6.91 -2.74 -4.60
C LYS A 294 -5.49 -2.66 -4.04
N TRP A 295 -5.04 -1.47 -3.61
CA TRP A 295 -3.77 -1.31 -2.92
C TRP A 295 -3.72 -2.13 -1.63
N PHE A 296 -4.71 -2.00 -0.75
CA PHE A 296 -4.76 -2.74 0.52
C PHE A 296 -4.72 -4.24 0.30
N ASN A 297 -5.54 -4.78 -0.61
CA ASN A 297 -5.52 -6.21 -0.91
C ASN A 297 -4.14 -6.67 -1.41
N SER A 298 -3.49 -5.84 -2.25
CA SER A 298 -2.15 -6.11 -2.74
C SER A 298 -1.08 -6.07 -1.65
N PHE A 299 -1.24 -5.15 -0.70
CA PHE A 299 -0.34 -4.90 0.42
C PHE A 299 -0.52 -5.91 1.56
N GLU A 300 -1.75 -6.35 1.84
CA GLU A 300 -2.06 -7.40 2.82
C GLU A 300 -1.51 -8.76 2.40
N GLY A 301 -1.61 -9.09 1.11
CA GLY A 301 -0.99 -10.29 0.54
C GLY A 301 0.54 -10.20 0.47
N TRP A 302 1.14 -9.05 0.79
CA TRP A 302 2.57 -8.77 0.67
C TRP A 302 3.37 -9.21 1.90
N GLY A 303 3.10 -10.41 2.39
CA GLY A 303 3.74 -10.96 3.58
C GLY A 303 3.47 -10.12 4.83
N GLY A 304 4.27 -10.28 5.88
CA GLY A 304 4.09 -9.59 7.15
C GLY A 304 4.31 -8.07 7.13
N ILE A 305 4.19 -7.39 5.99
CA ILE A 305 4.51 -5.97 5.84
C ILE A 305 3.61 -5.06 6.68
N LEU A 306 2.30 -5.30 6.70
CA LEU A 306 1.34 -4.55 7.52
C LEU A 306 1.72 -4.65 9.00
N LYS A 307 2.27 -5.80 9.40
CA LYS A 307 2.79 -6.02 10.76
C LYS A 307 4.11 -5.30 11.01
N ALA A 308 4.95 -5.14 9.99
CA ALA A 308 6.19 -4.37 10.07
C ALA A 308 5.90 -2.85 10.19
N TRP A 309 4.96 -2.35 9.38
CA TRP A 309 4.52 -0.96 9.39
C TRP A 309 3.82 -0.56 10.68
N GLY A 310 2.90 -1.38 11.21
CA GLY A 310 2.31 -1.09 12.52
C GLY A 310 3.28 -1.42 13.67
N GLN A 311 3.10 -2.60 14.23
CA GLN A 311 3.53 -2.94 15.59
C GLN A 311 5.03 -3.21 15.80
N ARG A 312 5.86 -3.33 14.74
CA ARG A 312 7.22 -3.90 14.88
C ARG A 312 8.37 -2.97 14.57
N SER A 313 8.17 -2.01 13.67
CA SER A 313 9.27 -1.23 13.10
C SER A 313 8.94 0.25 12.92
N CYS A 314 7.74 0.59 12.43
CA CYS A 314 7.44 1.98 12.04
C CYS A 314 6.47 2.73 12.95
N GLY A 315 5.62 2.03 13.72
CA GLY A 315 4.61 2.71 14.55
C GLY A 315 3.54 3.42 13.72
N PHE A 316 3.31 2.98 12.48
CA PHE A 316 2.24 3.48 11.59
C PHE A 316 0.88 2.89 11.95
N ASP A 317 0.67 2.53 13.22
CA ASP A 317 -0.59 2.09 13.79
C ASP A 317 -1.17 3.12 14.77
N GLY A 318 -0.60 4.32 14.82
CA GLY A 318 -1.03 5.35 15.75
C GLY A 318 -0.38 5.25 17.14
N SER A 319 0.43 4.21 17.40
CA SER A 319 0.99 3.98 18.74
C SER A 319 2.08 4.95 19.18
N LEU A 320 2.62 5.77 18.27
CA LEU A 320 3.58 6.81 18.63
C LEU A 320 2.89 8.01 19.26
N GLU A 321 3.60 8.69 20.16
CA GLU A 321 3.16 9.96 20.72
C GLU A 321 3.30 11.08 19.67
N GLY A 322 2.34 12.01 19.62
CA GLY A 322 2.36 13.13 18.70
C GLY A 322 0.99 13.73 18.47
N GLU A 323 0.93 14.99 18.04
CA GLU A 323 -0.33 15.66 17.75
C GLU A 323 -1.10 14.94 16.63
N GLY A 324 -2.34 14.53 16.90
CA GLY A 324 -3.20 13.89 15.92
C GLY A 324 -3.00 12.37 15.81
N MET A 325 -2.05 11.81 16.56
CA MET A 325 -1.83 10.35 16.63
C MET A 325 -2.96 9.63 17.36
N GLU A 326 -3.68 10.32 18.25
CA GLU A 326 -4.83 9.75 18.97
C GLU A 326 -5.90 9.27 18.00
N TYR A 327 -6.17 10.04 16.94
CA TYR A 327 -7.14 9.65 15.91
C TYR A 327 -6.72 8.36 15.21
N TRP A 328 -5.45 8.27 14.81
CA TRP A 328 -4.93 7.09 14.11
C TRP A 328 -4.88 5.88 15.04
N ASN A 329 -4.50 6.06 16.30
CA ASN A 329 -4.47 5.01 17.31
C ASN A 329 -5.87 4.46 17.58
N ASP A 330 -6.85 5.33 17.80
CA ASP A 330 -8.24 4.94 18.05
C ASP A 330 -8.81 4.17 16.85
N LEU A 331 -8.55 4.66 15.64
CA LEU A 331 -8.98 4.01 14.41
C LEU A 331 -8.30 2.65 14.22
N TYR A 332 -7.02 2.49 14.60
CA TYR A 332 -6.31 1.21 14.49
C TYR A 332 -6.78 0.20 15.55
N MET A 333 -7.00 0.64 16.78
CA MET A 333 -7.36 -0.20 17.93
C MET A 333 -8.81 -0.68 17.87
N SER A 334 -9.68 -0.02 17.11
CA SER A 334 -11.03 -0.53 16.89
C SER A 334 -10.98 -1.80 16.02
N ASN A 335 -11.03 -3.00 16.61
CA ASN A 335 -10.86 -4.29 15.91
C ASN A 335 -11.74 -4.51 14.65
N ARG A 336 -12.84 -3.76 14.50
CA ARG A 336 -13.73 -3.83 13.32
C ARG A 336 -13.22 -3.04 12.10
N SER A 337 -12.11 -2.30 12.22
CA SER A 337 -11.69 -1.31 11.23
C SER A 337 -10.30 -1.54 10.63
N LYS A 338 -9.54 -2.60 10.94
CA LYS A 338 -8.12 -2.66 10.49
C LYS A 338 -7.96 -2.46 8.98
N ARG A 339 -8.85 -3.05 8.17
CA ARG A 339 -8.91 -2.77 6.73
C ARG A 339 -9.19 -1.29 6.47
N LYS A 340 -10.27 -0.74 7.03
CA LYS A 340 -10.63 0.68 6.92
C LYS A 340 -9.49 1.62 7.34
N TYR A 341 -8.76 1.31 8.41
CA TYR A 341 -7.58 2.05 8.86
C TYR A 341 -6.57 2.19 7.73
N TRP A 342 -6.17 1.08 7.10
CA TRP A 342 -5.18 1.11 6.02
C TRP A 342 -5.69 1.77 4.74
N LEU A 343 -7.00 1.65 4.44
CA LEU A 343 -7.61 2.42 3.35
C LEU A 343 -7.53 3.93 3.61
N ASP A 344 -7.97 4.35 4.81
CA ASP A 344 -7.92 5.75 5.24
C ASP A 344 -6.46 6.26 5.31
N PHE A 345 -5.52 5.42 5.72
CA PHE A 345 -4.08 5.74 5.78
C PHE A 345 -3.51 6.02 4.38
N TYR A 346 -3.82 5.18 3.39
CA TYR A 346 -3.38 5.36 2.01
C TYR A 346 -3.90 6.66 1.40
N GLU A 347 -5.18 6.95 1.62
CA GLU A 347 -5.80 8.15 1.08
C GLU A 347 -5.36 9.42 1.81
N ALA A 348 -5.14 9.36 3.14
CA ALA A 348 -4.56 10.48 3.88
C ALA A 348 -3.13 10.78 3.45
N HIS A 349 -2.33 9.76 3.11
CA HIS A 349 -1.01 9.95 2.51
C HIS A 349 -1.08 10.64 1.15
N THR A 350 -1.97 10.19 0.27
CA THR A 350 -2.22 10.83 -1.02
C THR A 350 -2.65 12.30 -0.81
N GLN A 351 -3.56 12.55 0.13
CA GLN A 351 -4.02 13.90 0.47
C GLN A 351 -2.87 14.78 0.99
N LYS A 352 -2.01 14.26 1.88
CA LYS A 352 -0.84 15.00 2.39
C LYS A 352 0.05 15.48 1.26
N ILE A 353 0.35 14.62 0.30
CA ILE A 353 1.20 14.96 -0.86
C ILE A 353 0.51 16.00 -1.75
N ARG A 354 -0.79 15.83 -2.03
CA ARG A 354 -1.58 16.80 -2.81
C ARG A 354 -1.60 18.19 -2.17
N GLU A 355 -1.87 18.27 -0.87
CA GLU A 355 -1.83 19.52 -0.11
C GLU A 355 -0.45 20.16 -0.12
N PHE A 356 0.60 19.35 -0.02
CA PHE A 356 1.98 19.82 -0.11
C PHE A 356 2.28 20.39 -1.50
N ALA A 357 1.89 19.70 -2.58
CA ALA A 357 2.08 20.17 -3.95
C ALA A 357 1.38 21.51 -4.22
N LEU A 358 0.15 21.70 -3.70
CA LEU A 358 -0.58 22.96 -3.81
C LEU A 358 0.11 24.13 -3.06
N LYS A 359 0.79 23.83 -1.95
CA LYS A 359 1.55 24.84 -1.17
C LYS A 359 2.91 25.17 -1.81
N HIS A 360 3.49 24.25 -2.58
CA HIS A 360 4.83 24.37 -3.15
C HIS A 360 4.81 24.38 -4.69
N LEU A 361 4.11 25.36 -5.29
CA LEU A 361 3.96 25.45 -6.75
C LEU A 361 5.28 25.65 -7.52
N SER A 362 6.39 25.99 -6.85
CA SER A 362 7.72 26.00 -7.48
C SER A 362 8.15 24.60 -7.91
N LEU A 363 7.77 23.57 -7.15
CA LEU A 363 7.99 22.18 -7.50
C LEU A 363 7.12 21.80 -8.70
N THR A 364 7.61 20.83 -9.46
CA THR A 364 6.76 20.12 -10.42
C THR A 364 6.06 18.98 -9.69
N TYR A 365 4.78 18.78 -9.98
CA TYR A 365 3.99 17.68 -9.43
C TYR A 365 3.31 16.98 -10.59
N VAL A 366 3.43 15.66 -10.64
CA VAL A 366 2.78 14.80 -11.62
C VAL A 366 2.09 13.67 -10.89
N GLU A 367 0.80 13.52 -11.15
CA GLU A 367 -0.01 12.44 -10.62
C GLU A 367 -0.72 11.67 -11.73
N VAL A 368 -0.67 10.35 -11.65
CA VAL A 368 -1.44 9.44 -12.51
C VAL A 368 -2.04 8.32 -11.68
N GLU A 369 -3.19 7.80 -12.10
CA GLU A 369 -3.85 6.69 -11.43
C GLU A 369 -3.55 5.38 -12.15
N LEU A 370 -3.06 4.38 -11.42
CA LEU A 370 -2.62 3.10 -11.99
C LEU A 370 -3.73 2.35 -12.73
N GLU A 371 -4.97 2.45 -12.24
CA GLU A 371 -6.14 1.81 -12.84
C GLU A 371 -6.83 2.64 -13.93
N ASN A 372 -6.32 3.83 -14.26
CA ASN A 372 -6.88 4.64 -15.34
C ASN A 372 -6.47 4.08 -16.71
N ASP A 373 -7.44 3.86 -17.60
CA ASP A 373 -7.17 3.35 -18.96
C ASP A 373 -6.29 4.30 -19.79
N LYS A 374 -6.29 5.60 -19.47
CA LYS A 374 -5.45 6.64 -20.08
C LYS A 374 -4.13 6.87 -19.35
N MET A 375 -3.76 6.06 -18.36
CA MET A 375 -2.55 6.25 -17.57
C MET A 375 -1.28 6.38 -18.45
N ALA A 376 -1.17 5.56 -19.49
CA ALA A 376 -0.02 5.59 -20.39
C ALA A 376 0.02 6.86 -21.27
N GLU A 377 -1.13 7.32 -21.75
CA GLU A 377 -1.28 8.59 -22.48
C GLU A 377 -0.94 9.78 -21.57
N GLN A 378 -1.45 9.79 -20.34
CA GLN A 378 -1.16 10.84 -19.35
C GLN A 378 0.34 10.88 -19.00
N LEU A 379 0.97 9.72 -18.82
CA LEU A 379 2.41 9.64 -18.58
C LEU A 379 3.21 10.19 -19.75
N GLU A 380 2.87 9.84 -21.00
CA GLU A 380 3.54 10.39 -22.18
C GLU A 380 3.34 11.90 -22.28
N LEU A 381 2.13 12.39 -22.03
CA LEU A 381 1.83 13.82 -22.01
C LEU A 381 2.70 14.57 -20.99
N TYR A 382 2.76 14.09 -19.74
CA TYR A 382 3.47 14.80 -18.67
C TYR A 382 4.98 14.63 -18.72
N THR A 383 5.48 13.51 -19.23
CA THR A 383 6.91 13.16 -19.13
C THR A 383 7.65 13.17 -20.46
N GLY A 384 6.95 13.13 -21.60
CA GLY A 384 7.53 12.93 -22.93
C GLY A 384 8.05 11.51 -23.19
N VAL A 385 8.02 10.60 -22.21
CA VAL A 385 8.40 9.20 -22.42
C VAL A 385 7.23 8.47 -23.10
N LYS A 386 7.52 7.80 -24.21
CA LYS A 386 6.50 7.11 -25.01
C LYS A 386 5.61 6.19 -24.16
N GLN A 387 4.30 6.21 -24.39
CA GLN A 387 3.36 5.34 -23.69
C GLN A 387 3.68 3.84 -23.86
N SER A 388 4.37 3.45 -24.94
CA SER A 388 4.85 2.09 -25.17
C SER A 388 5.87 1.60 -24.13
N CYS A 389 6.47 2.50 -23.34
CA CYS A 389 7.34 2.15 -22.23
C CYS A 389 6.57 1.71 -20.96
N VAL A 390 5.25 1.88 -20.92
CA VAL A 390 4.45 1.40 -19.78
C VAL A 390 4.31 -0.11 -19.87
N GLN A 391 5.04 -0.80 -18.99
CA GLN A 391 5.06 -2.26 -18.92
C GLN A 391 4.31 -2.77 -17.69
N VAL A 392 3.70 -3.95 -17.80
CA VAL A 392 3.13 -4.65 -16.67
C VAL A 392 4.24 -5.44 -15.98
N CYS A 393 4.57 -5.07 -14.74
CA CYS A 393 5.62 -5.72 -13.97
C CYS A 393 5.01 -6.67 -12.94
N HIS A 394 5.27 -7.96 -13.09
CA HIS A 394 4.89 -8.97 -12.10
C HIS A 394 6.08 -9.31 -11.19
N PRO A 395 5.88 -9.42 -9.87
CA PRO A 395 6.86 -10.09 -9.02
C PRO A 395 6.84 -11.58 -9.40
N GLY A 396 7.85 -12.06 -10.15
CA GLY A 396 7.88 -13.43 -10.68
C GLY A 396 7.72 -14.52 -9.60
N PRO A 397 7.28 -15.74 -9.95
CA PRO A 397 7.10 -16.86 -9.02
C PRO A 397 8.40 -17.23 -8.27
N HIS A 398 8.26 -17.76 -7.05
CA HIS A 398 9.37 -18.04 -6.12
C HIS A 398 10.46 -18.97 -6.68
N TRP A 399 10.11 -19.92 -7.56
CA TRP A 399 11.08 -20.87 -8.12
C TRP A 399 11.90 -20.28 -9.28
N ILE A 400 11.36 -19.32 -10.02
CA ILE A 400 12.10 -18.55 -11.04
C ILE A 400 13.12 -17.60 -10.39
N ARG A 401 12.84 -17.14 -9.17
CA ARG A 401 13.79 -16.33 -8.39
C ARG A 401 15.03 -17.09 -7.92
N LYS A 402 15.06 -18.43 -7.97
CA LYS A 402 16.29 -19.19 -7.70
C LYS A 402 17.36 -19.00 -8.77
N HIS A 403 16.99 -18.53 -9.96
CA HIS A 403 17.89 -18.41 -11.11
C HIS A 403 18.27 -16.95 -11.45
N ASP A 404 18.07 -16.01 -10.52
CA ASP A 404 18.46 -14.58 -10.65
C ASP A 404 17.86 -13.86 -11.89
N THR A 405 16.86 -14.46 -12.53
CA THR A 405 16.09 -13.88 -13.64
C THR A 405 14.84 -13.19 -13.08
N THR A 406 15.09 -11.98 -12.58
CA THR A 406 14.18 -11.04 -11.91
C THR A 406 12.82 -10.83 -12.58
N SER A 407 11.85 -10.32 -11.80
CA SER A 407 10.59 -9.70 -12.24
C SER A 407 10.65 -9.11 -13.65
N LYS A 408 10.24 -9.90 -14.65
CA LYS A 408 10.18 -9.44 -16.04
C LYS A 408 8.91 -8.61 -16.18
N CYS A 409 9.10 -7.35 -16.55
CA CYS A 409 8.03 -6.52 -17.05
C CYS A 409 7.77 -6.91 -18.52
N HIS A 410 6.51 -6.92 -18.93
CA HIS A 410 6.13 -7.18 -20.31
C HIS A 410 5.18 -6.09 -20.82
N PRO A 411 5.10 -5.85 -22.14
CA PRO A 411 4.13 -4.93 -22.69
C PRO A 411 2.69 -5.27 -22.27
N LYS A 412 1.84 -4.26 -22.11
CA LYS A 412 0.42 -4.45 -21.78
C LYS A 412 -0.26 -5.25 -22.91
N GLY A 413 -0.93 -6.34 -22.55
CA GLY A 413 -1.66 -7.21 -23.49
C GLY A 413 -0.83 -8.35 -24.09
N GLU A 414 0.47 -8.39 -23.83
CA GLU A 414 1.29 -9.58 -24.10
C GLU A 414 1.23 -10.51 -22.89
N GLU A 415 1.11 -11.81 -23.14
CA GLU A 415 1.27 -12.80 -22.08
C GLU A 415 2.71 -12.74 -21.54
N PRO A 416 2.91 -12.93 -20.23
CA PRO A 416 4.26 -13.04 -19.70
C PRO A 416 4.98 -14.15 -20.46
N PRO A 417 6.23 -13.92 -20.92
CA PRO A 417 6.95 -14.91 -21.72
C PRO A 417 6.94 -16.26 -21.01
N SER A 418 6.53 -17.30 -21.72
CA SER A 418 6.54 -18.66 -21.18
C SER A 418 7.96 -18.98 -20.73
N ILE A 419 8.06 -19.49 -19.51
CA ILE A 419 9.35 -19.78 -18.92
C ILE A 419 9.71 -21.18 -19.36
N ASP A 420 10.78 -21.28 -20.15
CA ASP A 420 11.32 -22.56 -20.55
C ASP A 420 11.80 -23.30 -19.30
N THR A 421 11.11 -24.39 -18.99
CA THR A 421 11.42 -25.24 -17.84
C THR A 421 12.78 -25.93 -17.97
N GLU A 422 13.34 -26.01 -19.18
CA GLU A 422 14.64 -26.65 -19.41
C GLU A 422 15.82 -25.73 -18.99
N GLU A 423 15.77 -24.43 -19.31
CA GLU A 423 16.79 -23.45 -18.84
C GLU A 423 16.81 -23.30 -17.30
N ALA A 424 15.65 -23.49 -16.65
CA ALA A 424 15.56 -23.45 -15.19
C ALA A 424 16.30 -24.64 -14.53
N ASN A 425 16.44 -25.77 -15.21
CA ASN A 425 17.11 -26.95 -14.65
C ASN A 425 18.63 -26.92 -14.88
N GLU A 426 19.12 -26.29 -15.95
CA GLU A 426 20.55 -26.27 -16.29
C GLU A 426 21.41 -25.43 -15.31
N TYR A 427 20.80 -24.48 -14.60
CA TYR A 427 21.46 -23.74 -13.52
C TYR A 427 21.33 -24.38 -12.13
N SER A 428 20.79 -25.61 -12.04
CA SER A 428 20.56 -26.31 -10.76
C SER A 428 21.62 -27.37 -10.40
N ASP A 429 22.61 -27.60 -11.26
CA ASP A 429 23.58 -28.70 -11.13
C ASP A 429 24.86 -28.37 -10.34
N ASP A 430 24.77 -27.53 -9.31
CA ASP A 430 25.79 -27.48 -8.25
C ASP A 430 25.16 -27.31 -6.86
N GLU A 431 25.10 -28.44 -6.14
CA GLU A 431 24.87 -28.61 -4.69
C GLU A 431 23.50 -28.23 -4.08
N ASP A 432 22.53 -29.15 -4.09
CA ASP A 432 21.81 -29.66 -2.89
C ASP A 432 20.59 -30.50 -3.31
N ASN A 433 20.81 -31.77 -3.68
CA ASN A 433 19.73 -32.74 -3.92
C ASN A 433 19.68 -33.78 -2.78
N THR A 434 19.30 -33.35 -1.58
CA THR A 434 18.87 -34.25 -0.50
C THR A 434 17.70 -33.67 0.28
N PHE A 435 16.50 -33.64 -0.32
CA PHE A 435 15.26 -33.54 0.45
C PHE A 435 14.03 -34.06 -0.29
N VAL A 436 13.92 -35.39 -0.43
CA VAL A 436 12.65 -36.10 -0.62
C VAL A 436 12.67 -37.35 0.27
N GLU A 437 11.52 -37.68 0.83
CA GLU A 437 11.22 -38.72 1.84
C GLU A 437 11.62 -38.41 3.29
N PHE A 438 10.69 -37.85 4.06
CA PHE A 438 10.41 -38.33 5.42
C PHE A 438 9.03 -37.85 5.86
N ASN A 439 8.00 -38.62 5.52
CA ASN A 439 6.73 -38.63 6.24
C ASN A 439 6.12 -40.04 6.17
N ARG A 440 6.65 -40.93 7.02
CA ARG A 440 5.94 -42.10 7.51
C ARG A 440 6.38 -42.34 8.95
N LEU A 441 5.39 -42.43 9.84
CA LEU A 441 5.47 -42.73 11.27
C LEU A 441 5.85 -41.55 12.19
N ARG A 442 4.84 -40.77 12.57
CA ARG A 442 4.46 -40.57 13.97
C ARG A 442 3.02 -40.12 14.10
#